data_AF-A0A9P9D0D1-F1
#
_entry.id   AF-A0A9P9D0D1-F1
#
_cell.length_a   1.000
_cell.length_b   1.000
_cell.length_c   1.000
_cell.angle_alpha   90.00
_cell.angle_beta   90.00
_cell.angle_gamma   90.00
#
_symmetry.space_group_name_H-M   'P 1'
#
loop_
_entity.id
_entity.type
_entity.pdbx_description
1 polymer ?
#
loop_
_entity_poly.entity_id
_entity_poly.type
_entity_poly.pdbx_seq_one_letter_code
_entity_poly.pdbx_strand_id
1 'polypeptide(L)'
;FITNLDRWGVMALIATASYHQAKALRDSFYRYLAFEGYIGVTIPASPSYFHLSFDLPFYAWRKARPHRPPCDFRTKSDNGPLRHVTDLSFLQRTTTSPLQTETDYLCEAQVSVSIVGCDNWRWIAYCFTYHDEMEDEDGLSGGLQCDPLTAGEHDANQPLLTPREYFLRVLEVRLRQVRDEWLEVVRNMRHRVHEYVRCS
;
A
#
# COMPACT_ATOMS: atom_id res chain seq x y z
N PHE A 1 -0.33 3.63 11.58
CA PHE A 1 -0.02 2.77 10.42
C PHE A 1 -0.84 1.50 10.56
N ILE A 2 -1.55 1.08 9.51
CA ILE A 2 -2.39 -0.13 9.53
C ILE A 2 -2.16 -0.90 8.23
N THR A 3 -1.65 -2.12 8.34
CA THR A 3 -1.55 -3.06 7.22
C THR A 3 -2.89 -3.76 7.02
N ASN A 4 -3.24 -4.03 5.77
CA ASN A 4 -4.45 -4.76 5.38
C ASN A 4 -5.72 -4.24 6.06
N LEU A 5 -5.93 -2.91 6.04
CA LEU A 5 -7.04 -2.24 6.71
C LEU A 5 -8.36 -2.96 6.43
N ASP A 6 -8.99 -3.47 7.48
CA ASP A 6 -10.22 -4.24 7.44
C ASP A 6 -11.40 -3.46 8.06
N ARG A 7 -12.58 -4.09 8.10
CA ARG A 7 -13.79 -3.48 8.66
C ARG A 7 -13.63 -3.06 10.12
N TRP A 8 -12.86 -3.82 10.91
CA TRP A 8 -12.69 -3.54 12.33
C TRP A 8 -11.76 -2.36 12.55
N GLY A 9 -10.67 -2.28 11.78
CA GLY A 9 -9.77 -1.12 11.74
C GLY A 9 -10.50 0.15 11.29
N VAL A 10 -11.34 0.06 10.26
CA VAL A 10 -12.19 1.18 9.84
C VAL A 10 -13.13 1.63 10.97
N MET A 11 -13.83 0.70 11.62
CA MET A 11 -14.74 1.02 12.73
C MET A 11 -14.01 1.65 13.92
N ALA A 12 -12.84 1.14 14.28
CA ALA A 12 -12.03 1.71 15.36
C ALA A 12 -11.59 3.15 15.06
N LEU A 13 -11.17 3.43 13.82
CA LEU A 13 -10.80 4.77 13.40
C LEU A 13 -12.00 5.72 13.37
N ILE A 14 -13.15 5.28 12.85
CA ILE A 14 -14.37 6.10 12.84
C ILE A 14 -14.82 6.44 14.27
N ALA A 15 -14.77 5.48 15.18
CA ALA A 15 -15.19 5.67 16.57
C ALA A 15 -14.26 6.62 17.35
N THR A 16 -13.00 6.76 16.93
CA THR A 16 -11.97 7.56 17.63
C THR A 16 -11.59 8.85 16.90
N ALA A 17 -12.07 9.06 15.68
CA ALA A 17 -11.78 10.24 14.89
C ALA A 17 -12.41 11.50 15.49
N SER A 18 -11.61 12.56 15.61
CA SER A 18 -12.14 13.89 15.89
C SER A 18 -12.91 14.45 14.69
N TYR A 19 -13.73 15.48 14.93
CA TYR A 19 -14.49 16.17 13.89
C TYR A 19 -13.63 16.63 12.70
N HIS A 20 -12.40 17.11 12.97
CA HIS A 20 -11.47 17.57 11.95
C HIS A 20 -10.87 16.42 11.10
N GLN A 21 -10.74 15.24 11.67
CA GLN A 21 -10.21 14.04 11.00
C GLN A 21 -11.29 13.32 10.18
N ALA A 22 -12.56 13.41 10.59
CA ALA A 22 -13.66 12.61 10.03
C ALA A 22 -13.79 12.71 8.51
N LYS A 23 -13.71 13.93 7.95
CA LYS A 23 -13.75 14.14 6.50
C LYS A 23 -12.54 13.50 5.79
N ALA A 24 -11.33 13.77 6.27
CA ALA A 24 -10.10 13.24 5.67
C ALA A 24 -10.07 11.71 5.70
N LEU A 25 -10.45 11.10 6.82
CA LEU A 25 -10.54 9.64 6.97
C LEU A 25 -11.60 9.04 6.06
N ARG A 26 -12.81 9.61 6.01
CA ARG A 26 -13.86 9.11 5.11
C ARG A 26 -13.41 9.14 3.65
N ASP A 27 -12.82 10.25 3.22
CA ASP A 27 -12.36 10.42 1.85
C ASP A 27 -11.21 9.43 1.53
N SER A 28 -10.32 9.18 2.50
CA SER A 28 -9.25 8.19 2.38
C SER A 28 -9.75 6.75 2.39
N PHE A 29 -10.75 6.42 3.21
CA PHE A 29 -11.38 5.09 3.20
C PHE A 29 -12.08 4.83 1.88
N TYR A 30 -12.79 5.82 1.35
CA TYR A 30 -13.43 5.67 0.05
C TYR A 30 -12.40 5.34 -1.03
N ARG A 31 -11.32 6.13 -1.16
CA ARG A 31 -10.28 5.91 -2.18
C ARG A 31 -9.47 4.63 -1.96
N TYR A 32 -9.18 4.30 -0.69
CA TYR A 32 -8.58 3.03 -0.34
C TYR A 32 -9.51 1.90 -0.79
N LEU A 33 -10.75 1.81 -0.31
CA LEU A 33 -11.65 0.71 -0.66
C LEU A 33 -11.91 0.62 -2.19
N ALA A 34 -12.08 1.75 -2.86
CA ALA A 34 -12.33 1.85 -4.30
C ALA A 34 -11.10 1.63 -5.20
N PHE A 35 -9.90 1.50 -4.63
CA PHE A 35 -8.64 1.38 -5.39
C PHE A 35 -8.38 2.59 -6.29
N GLU A 36 -8.76 3.79 -5.85
CA GLU A 36 -8.62 5.03 -6.61
C GLU A 36 -7.28 5.73 -6.33
N GLY A 37 -6.59 6.13 -7.40
CA GLY A 37 -5.37 6.91 -7.32
C GLY A 37 -5.63 8.39 -7.06
N TYR A 38 -4.86 8.99 -6.15
CA TYR A 38 -5.03 10.39 -5.78
C TYR A 38 -3.74 10.98 -5.22
N ILE A 39 -3.47 12.25 -5.50
CA ILE A 39 -2.47 13.07 -4.79
C ILE A 39 -3.08 14.46 -4.68
N GLY A 40 -3.19 15.00 -3.48
CA GLY A 40 -3.83 16.29 -3.34
C GLY A 40 -3.66 16.97 -1.99
N VAL A 41 -4.06 18.23 -1.99
CA VAL A 41 -4.00 19.14 -0.85
C VAL A 41 -5.34 19.84 -0.72
N THR A 42 -5.89 19.87 0.49
CA THR A 42 -7.09 20.64 0.82
C THR A 42 -6.77 21.59 1.96
N ILE A 43 -6.98 22.89 1.74
CA ILE A 43 -6.80 23.96 2.74
C ILE A 43 -8.07 24.82 2.68
N PRO A 44 -9.10 24.52 3.49
CA PRO A 44 -10.33 25.30 3.51
C PRO A 44 -10.09 26.71 4.03
N ALA A 45 -10.90 27.66 3.55
CA ALA A 45 -10.85 29.05 4.04
C ALA A 45 -11.29 29.18 5.52
N SER A 46 -12.18 28.29 5.97
CA SER A 46 -12.61 28.17 7.37
C SER A 46 -13.34 26.83 7.58
N PRO A 47 -13.14 26.13 8.72
CA PRO A 47 -12.14 26.39 9.76
C PRO A 47 -10.71 26.12 9.27
N SER A 48 -9.72 26.71 9.94
CA SER A 48 -8.30 26.59 9.57
C SER A 48 -7.74 25.21 9.88
N TYR A 49 -7.81 24.31 8.90
CA TYR A 49 -7.10 23.04 8.89
C TYR A 49 -6.51 22.78 7.50
N PHE A 50 -5.58 21.84 7.42
CA PHE A 50 -5.05 21.34 6.18
C PHE A 50 -5.23 19.83 6.12
N HIS A 51 -5.30 19.31 4.90
CA HIS A 51 -5.28 17.89 4.61
C HIS A 51 -4.37 17.65 3.41
N LEU A 52 -3.31 16.87 3.63
CA LEU A 52 -2.38 16.41 2.60
C LEU A 52 -2.63 14.91 2.44
N SER A 53 -2.90 14.44 1.24
CA SER A 53 -3.13 13.00 1.02
C SER A 53 -2.62 12.52 -0.31
N PHE A 54 -2.29 11.24 -0.33
CA PHE A 54 -2.10 10.49 -1.55
C PHE A 54 -2.62 9.07 -1.37
N ASP A 55 -3.01 8.47 -2.49
CA ASP A 55 -3.48 7.11 -2.63
C ASP A 55 -2.81 6.57 -3.89
N LEU A 56 -1.91 5.60 -3.71
CA LEU A 56 -1.10 5.02 -4.78
C LEU A 56 -1.53 3.56 -4.97
N PRO A 57 -2.50 3.28 -5.84
CA PRO A 57 -2.78 1.92 -6.31
C PRO A 57 -1.70 1.48 -7.29
N PHE A 58 -1.28 0.21 -7.18
CA PHE A 58 -0.27 -0.39 -8.05
C PHE A 58 -0.47 -1.90 -8.14
N TYR A 59 0.29 -2.54 -9.02
CA TYR A 59 0.33 -4.00 -9.12
C TYR A 59 1.67 -4.50 -8.62
N ALA A 60 1.63 -5.60 -7.89
CA ALA A 60 2.77 -6.25 -7.30
C ALA A 60 2.90 -7.67 -7.86
N TRP A 61 4.08 -8.05 -8.34
CA TRP A 61 4.33 -9.42 -8.80
C TRP A 61 4.69 -10.28 -7.60
N ARG A 62 3.97 -11.38 -7.38
CA ARG A 62 4.20 -12.28 -6.25
C ARG A 62 4.37 -13.71 -6.73
N LYS A 63 5.20 -14.46 -6.02
CA LYS A 63 5.37 -15.90 -6.21
C LYS A 63 4.79 -16.62 -5.01
N ALA A 64 3.95 -17.62 -5.27
CA ALA A 64 3.39 -18.43 -4.19
C ALA A 64 3.19 -19.86 -4.65
N ARG A 65 3.10 -20.79 -3.70
CA ARG A 65 2.79 -22.18 -4.01
C ARG A 65 1.35 -22.27 -4.57
N PRO A 66 1.07 -23.11 -5.59
CA PRO A 66 -0.28 -23.24 -6.16
C PRO A 66 -1.37 -23.54 -5.12
N HIS A 67 -1.02 -24.29 -4.07
CA HIS A 67 -1.93 -24.69 -2.99
C HIS A 67 -2.14 -23.60 -1.92
N ARG A 68 -1.43 -22.48 -2.02
CA ARG A 68 -1.54 -21.34 -1.11
C ARG A 68 -1.34 -20.03 -1.89
N PRO A 69 -2.27 -19.69 -2.81
CA PRO A 69 -2.19 -18.45 -3.58
C PRO A 69 -2.32 -17.24 -2.64
N PRO A 70 -1.81 -16.06 -3.05
CA PRO A 70 -2.13 -14.81 -2.38
C PRO A 70 -3.64 -14.61 -2.42
N CYS A 71 -4.24 -14.17 -1.32
CA CYS A 71 -5.69 -13.92 -1.26
C CYS A 71 -6.03 -12.75 -0.35
N ASP A 72 -7.04 -11.97 -0.73
CA ASP A 72 -7.66 -10.97 0.14
C ASP A 72 -8.76 -11.64 0.97
N PHE A 73 -8.58 -11.68 2.29
CA PHE A 73 -9.62 -12.17 3.19
C PHE A 73 -10.78 -11.19 3.38
N ARG A 74 -10.61 -9.92 2.95
CA ARG A 74 -11.64 -8.90 3.03
C ARG A 74 -12.58 -9.05 1.85
N THR A 75 -13.87 -9.13 2.13
CA THR A 75 -14.90 -9.36 1.13
C THR A 75 -15.80 -8.14 0.93
N LYS A 76 -16.23 -7.95 -0.31
CA LYS A 76 -17.29 -7.01 -0.71
C LYS A 76 -18.66 -7.62 -0.40
N SER A 77 -19.74 -6.85 -0.62
CA SER A 77 -21.11 -7.33 -0.38
C SER A 77 -21.53 -8.50 -1.27
N ASP A 78 -20.86 -8.69 -2.41
CA ASP A 78 -21.06 -9.80 -3.35
C ASP A 78 -20.21 -11.05 -3.01
N ASN A 79 -19.58 -11.09 -1.83
CA ASN A 79 -18.59 -12.08 -1.41
C ASN A 79 -17.32 -12.15 -2.26
N GLY A 80 -17.13 -11.24 -3.22
CA GLY A 80 -15.88 -11.10 -3.95
C GLY A 80 -14.77 -10.51 -3.07
N PRO A 81 -13.49 -10.78 -3.36
CA PRO A 81 -12.38 -10.16 -2.63
C PRO A 81 -12.38 -8.64 -2.85
N LEU A 82 -11.92 -7.90 -1.86
CA LEU A 82 -11.76 -6.44 -1.98
C LEU A 82 -10.71 -6.07 -3.03
N ARG A 83 -9.68 -6.91 -3.18
CA ARG A 83 -8.57 -6.74 -4.11
C ARG A 83 -8.38 -7.95 -5.00
N HIS A 84 -8.04 -7.69 -6.25
CA HIS A 84 -7.86 -8.74 -7.24
C HIS A 84 -6.46 -9.35 -7.17
N VAL A 85 -6.42 -10.67 -7.30
CA VAL A 85 -5.21 -11.47 -7.52
C VAL A 85 -5.41 -12.21 -8.83
N THR A 86 -4.52 -11.98 -9.79
CA THR A 86 -4.54 -12.63 -11.11
C THR A 86 -3.50 -13.72 -11.15
N ASP A 87 -3.93 -14.95 -11.39
CA ASP A 87 -3.05 -16.09 -11.63
C ASP A 87 -2.39 -15.96 -13.02
N LEU A 88 -1.05 -16.02 -13.06
CA LEU A 88 -0.26 -15.90 -14.29
C LEU A 88 0.35 -17.24 -14.73
N SER A 89 -0.15 -18.37 -14.24
CA SER A 89 0.27 -19.73 -14.64
C SER A 89 0.15 -19.96 -16.15
N PHE A 90 -0.77 -19.27 -16.84
CA PHE A 90 -0.88 -19.34 -18.30
C PHE A 90 0.36 -18.81 -19.04
N LEU A 91 1.17 -17.98 -18.39
CA LEU A 91 2.47 -17.51 -18.90
C LEU A 91 3.61 -18.45 -18.52
N GLN A 92 3.37 -19.40 -17.63
CA GLN A 92 4.35 -20.39 -17.22
C GLN A 92 4.27 -21.60 -18.15
N ARG A 93 5.43 -22.11 -18.56
CA ARG A 93 5.47 -23.37 -19.31
C ARG A 93 4.88 -24.48 -18.44
N THR A 94 4.06 -25.35 -19.04
CA THR A 94 3.83 -26.71 -18.51
C THR A 94 5.11 -27.52 -18.69
N THR A 95 6.18 -27.16 -17.97
CA THR A 95 7.26 -28.12 -17.77
C THR A 95 6.64 -29.28 -17.03
N THR A 96 6.65 -30.45 -17.66
CA THR A 96 6.39 -31.80 -17.14
C THR A 96 7.38 -32.18 -16.02
N SER A 97 7.84 -31.21 -15.23
CA SER A 97 8.52 -31.44 -13.97
C SER A 97 7.43 -31.53 -12.89
N PRO A 98 7.29 -32.68 -12.20
CA PRO A 98 6.31 -32.86 -11.12
C PRO A 98 6.59 -31.98 -9.87
N LEU A 99 7.47 -30.99 -9.97
CA LEU A 99 7.95 -30.12 -8.90
C LEU A 99 7.79 -28.63 -9.25
N GLN A 100 6.71 -28.22 -9.90
CA GLN A 100 6.43 -26.78 -10.05
C GLN A 100 6.05 -26.24 -8.66
N THR A 101 7.06 -25.69 -7.97
CA THR A 101 6.93 -25.28 -6.56
C THR A 101 6.26 -23.93 -6.39
N GLU A 102 6.30 -23.05 -7.40
CA GLU A 102 5.79 -21.68 -7.32
C GLU A 102 5.09 -21.24 -8.62
N THR A 103 3.97 -20.57 -8.45
CA THR A 103 3.16 -19.91 -9.47
C THR A 103 3.32 -18.39 -9.32
N ASP A 104 3.36 -17.70 -10.45
CA ASP A 104 3.42 -16.24 -10.52
C ASP A 104 1.99 -15.68 -10.43
N TYR A 105 1.83 -14.60 -9.65
CA TYR A 105 0.58 -13.89 -9.45
C TYR A 105 0.80 -12.38 -9.62
N LEU A 106 -0.21 -11.69 -10.14
CA LEU A 106 -0.30 -10.24 -10.15
C LEU A 106 -1.34 -9.79 -9.13
N CYS A 107 -0.90 -9.14 -8.07
CA CYS A 107 -1.74 -8.70 -6.96
C CYS A 107 -1.98 -7.20 -7.04
N GLU A 108 -3.23 -6.75 -6.85
CA GLU A 108 -3.52 -5.35 -6.58
C GLU A 108 -2.98 -4.97 -5.20
N ALA A 109 -2.18 -3.90 -5.14
CA ALA A 109 -1.57 -3.39 -3.92
C ALA A 109 -1.80 -1.88 -3.82
N GLN A 110 -1.84 -1.34 -2.61
CA GLN A 110 -2.11 0.08 -2.43
C GLN A 110 -1.46 0.64 -1.16
N VAL A 111 -0.95 1.87 -1.26
CA VAL A 111 -0.54 2.69 -0.12
C VAL A 111 -1.37 3.97 -0.13
N SER A 112 -2.08 4.22 0.97
CA SER A 112 -2.89 5.43 1.19
C SER A 112 -2.40 6.18 2.41
N VAL A 113 -2.07 7.46 2.26
CA VAL A 113 -1.60 8.33 3.33
C VAL A 113 -2.48 9.56 3.43
N SER A 114 -2.86 9.91 4.66
CA SER A 114 -3.64 11.11 4.97
C SER A 114 -3.07 11.82 6.18
N ILE A 115 -2.60 13.05 5.98
CA ILE A 115 -2.08 13.93 7.02
C ILE A 115 -3.06 15.09 7.21
N VAL A 116 -3.57 15.25 8.42
CA VAL A 116 -4.55 16.28 8.77
C VAL A 116 -4.13 17.03 10.03
N GLY A 117 -4.27 18.35 10.04
CA GLY A 117 -3.89 19.18 11.18
C GLY A 117 -4.34 20.62 11.05
N CYS A 118 -4.20 21.40 12.13
CA CYS A 118 -4.49 22.84 12.13
C CYS A 118 -3.24 23.70 11.97
N ASP A 119 -2.08 23.18 12.36
CA ASP A 119 -0.78 23.86 12.30
C ASP A 119 0.38 22.84 12.28
N ASN A 120 1.62 23.32 12.28
CA ASN A 120 2.81 22.47 12.23
C ASN A 120 3.05 21.66 13.51
N TRP A 121 2.36 21.96 14.60
CA TRP A 121 2.51 21.29 15.91
C TRP A 121 1.37 20.33 16.22
N ARG A 122 0.20 20.55 15.61
CA ARG A 122 -1.04 19.81 15.87
C ARG A 122 -1.55 19.18 14.59
N TRP A 123 -0.99 18.02 14.29
CA TRP A 123 -1.37 17.21 13.13
C TRP A 123 -1.24 15.72 13.44
N ILE A 124 -1.88 14.91 12.61
CA ILE A 124 -1.82 13.45 12.66
C ILE A 124 -1.65 12.91 11.25
N ALA A 125 -0.95 11.78 11.12
CA ALA A 125 -0.82 11.03 9.88
C ALA A 125 -1.42 9.63 10.02
N TYR A 126 -2.22 9.26 9.03
CA TYR A 126 -2.72 7.92 8.81
C TYR A 126 -2.04 7.33 7.59
N CYS A 127 -1.74 6.04 7.66
CA CYS A 127 -1.22 5.29 6.53
C CYS A 127 -1.83 3.89 6.55
N PHE A 128 -2.41 3.51 5.41
CA PHE A 128 -3.07 2.24 5.16
C PHE A 128 -2.37 1.56 3.99
N THR A 129 -1.97 0.31 4.18
CA THR A 129 -1.29 -0.46 3.14
C THR A 129 -2.03 -1.76 2.84
N TYR A 130 -1.84 -2.30 1.64
CA TYR A 130 -2.30 -3.65 1.27
C TYR A 130 -1.30 -4.28 0.30
N HIS A 131 -0.96 -5.56 0.54
CA HIS A 131 0.12 -6.28 -0.17
C HIS A 131 1.48 -5.57 -0.17
N ASP A 132 1.64 -4.65 0.77
CA ASP A 132 2.93 -4.07 1.13
C ASP A 132 3.69 -5.12 1.95
N GLU A 133 4.37 -6.02 1.25
CA GLU A 133 5.39 -6.89 1.84
C GLU A 133 6.63 -6.03 2.06
N MET A 134 6.55 -5.09 3.01
CA MET A 134 7.79 -4.71 3.68
C MET A 134 8.23 -5.99 4.35
N GLU A 135 9.32 -6.60 3.86
CA GLU A 135 9.94 -7.72 4.55
C GLU A 135 10.00 -7.33 6.02
N ASP A 136 9.37 -8.14 6.89
CA ASP A 136 9.60 -8.08 8.31
C ASP A 136 11.08 -8.49 8.49
N GLU A 137 12.02 -7.59 8.18
CA GLU A 137 13.26 -7.52 8.91
C GLU A 137 12.85 -7.13 10.34
N ASP A 138 12.37 -8.14 11.07
CA ASP A 138 12.51 -8.27 12.52
C ASP A 138 14.00 -8.12 12.82
N GLY A 139 14.43 -6.88 12.84
CA GLY A 139 15.80 -6.47 12.88
C GLY A 139 15.86 -5.21 13.70
N LEU A 140 15.89 -5.40 15.02
CA LEU A 140 16.44 -4.45 15.98
C LEU A 140 17.85 -4.04 15.53
N SER A 141 17.95 -3.19 14.52
CA SER A 141 19.18 -2.56 14.09
C SER A 141 19.47 -1.45 15.10
N GLY A 142 20.12 -1.82 16.19
CA GLY A 142 20.88 -0.88 17.03
C GLY A 142 20.09 0.30 17.61
N GLY A 143 18.88 0.09 18.14
CA GLY A 143 18.17 1.12 18.90
C GLY A 143 17.47 2.22 18.08
N LEU A 144 17.44 2.10 16.74
CA LEU A 144 16.64 2.98 15.88
C LEU A 144 15.16 2.57 15.95
N GLN A 145 14.27 3.51 16.24
CA GLN A 145 12.83 3.25 16.13
C GLN A 145 12.39 3.62 14.72
N CYS A 146 12.17 2.65 13.85
CA CYS A 146 11.85 2.93 12.44
C CYS A 146 10.45 3.55 12.26
N ASP A 147 10.34 4.62 11.46
CA ASP A 147 9.04 5.19 11.09
C ASP A 147 8.38 4.36 9.97
N PRO A 148 7.26 3.68 10.25
CA PRO A 148 6.59 2.83 9.27
C PRO A 148 6.02 3.59 8.08
N LEU A 149 5.71 4.90 8.19
CA LEU A 149 5.20 5.66 7.05
C LEU A 149 6.28 5.88 5.99
N THR A 150 7.52 6.00 6.43
CA THR A 150 8.72 6.09 5.58
C THR A 150 9.32 4.74 5.23
N ALA A 151 8.56 3.64 5.35
CA ALA A 151 9.05 2.28 5.15
C ALA A 151 10.34 1.97 5.95
N GLY A 152 10.48 2.58 7.12
CA GLY A 152 11.65 2.43 7.99
C GLY A 152 12.90 3.21 7.58
N GLU A 153 12.86 4.03 6.53
CA GLU A 153 14.01 4.84 6.10
C GLU A 153 14.36 5.99 7.07
N HIS A 154 13.48 6.31 8.03
CA HIS A 154 13.69 7.37 9.01
C HIS A 154 13.59 6.87 10.46
N ASP A 155 14.48 7.37 11.31
CA ASP A 155 14.37 7.29 12.77
C ASP A 155 13.18 8.11 13.29
N ALA A 156 12.19 7.44 13.84
CA ALA A 156 11.02 8.02 14.50
C ALA A 156 11.40 8.81 15.78
N ASN A 157 12.59 8.58 16.36
CA ASN A 157 13.09 9.40 17.47
C ASN A 157 13.59 10.78 17.02
N GLN A 158 13.78 10.99 15.72
CA GLN A 158 14.16 12.28 15.12
C GLN A 158 13.10 12.72 14.10
N PRO A 159 11.85 12.97 14.53
CA PRO A 159 10.75 13.17 13.60
C PRO A 159 10.88 14.46 12.82
N LEU A 160 10.49 14.43 11.54
CA LEU A 160 10.23 15.65 10.76
C LEU A 160 8.99 16.33 11.34
N LEU A 161 9.19 17.48 11.99
CA LEU A 161 8.12 18.18 12.70
C LEU A 161 7.16 18.91 11.75
N THR A 162 7.64 19.30 10.56
CA THR A 162 6.80 20.02 9.59
C THR A 162 5.93 19.03 8.82
N PRO A 163 4.59 19.14 8.86
CA PRO A 163 3.68 18.19 8.18
C PRO A 163 3.90 18.14 6.67
N ARG A 164 4.31 19.26 6.06
CA ARG A 164 4.63 19.35 4.62
C ARG A 164 5.91 18.59 4.26
N GLU A 165 6.97 18.77 5.03
CA GLU A 165 8.25 18.07 4.81
C GLU A 165 8.07 16.57 5.04
N TYR A 166 7.34 16.22 6.11
CA TYR A 166 6.98 14.84 6.40
C TYR A 166 6.15 14.21 5.28
N PHE A 167 5.11 14.91 4.79
CA PHE A 167 4.31 14.45 3.65
C PHE A 167 5.17 14.18 2.41
N LEU A 168 6.04 15.11 2.04
CA LEU A 168 6.89 14.97 0.86
C LEU A 168 7.88 13.82 1.01
N ARG A 169 8.46 13.65 2.21
CA ARG A 169 9.36 12.54 2.48
C ARG A 169 8.64 11.20 2.37
N VAL A 170 7.47 11.07 3.00
CA VAL A 170 6.66 9.85 2.93
C VAL A 170 6.23 9.57 1.49
N LEU A 171 5.81 10.59 0.73
CA LEU A 171 5.46 10.46 -0.68
C LEU A 171 6.66 10.02 -1.53
N GLU A 172 7.84 10.61 -1.32
CA GLU A 172 9.08 10.24 -2.03
C GLU A 172 9.39 8.75 -1.85
N VAL A 173 9.38 8.27 -0.60
CA VAL A 173 9.68 6.88 -0.27
C VAL A 173 8.64 5.94 -0.90
N ARG A 174 7.35 6.23 -0.73
CA ARG A 174 6.28 5.36 -1.24
C ARG A 174 6.19 5.38 -2.76
N LEU A 175 6.49 6.49 -3.43
CA LEU A 175 6.61 6.53 -4.90
C LEU A 175 7.79 5.68 -5.39
N ARG A 176 8.93 5.71 -4.68
CA ARG A 176 10.09 4.88 -5.01
C ARG A 176 9.74 3.39 -4.91
N GLN A 177 9.09 3.01 -3.83
CA GLN A 177 8.59 1.65 -3.63
C GLN A 177 7.63 1.21 -4.76
N VAL A 178 6.62 2.03 -5.07
CA VAL A 178 5.65 1.74 -6.15
C VAL A 178 6.35 1.63 -7.52
N ARG A 179 7.34 2.48 -7.78
CA ARG A 179 8.16 2.40 -8.99
C ARG A 179 8.89 1.06 -9.06
N ASP A 180 9.49 0.61 -7.97
CA ASP A 180 10.31 -0.60 -7.95
C ASP A 180 9.44 -1.86 -8.15
N GLU A 181 8.26 -1.92 -7.50
CA GLU A 181 7.24 -2.95 -7.74
C GLU A 181 6.77 -2.97 -9.21
N TRP A 182 6.52 -1.79 -9.79
CA TRP A 182 6.13 -1.68 -11.19
C TRP A 182 7.24 -2.16 -12.14
N LEU A 183 8.49 -1.79 -11.87
CA LEU A 183 9.64 -2.25 -12.66
C LEU A 183 9.80 -3.77 -12.58
N GLU A 184 9.53 -4.36 -11.42
CA GLU A 184 9.52 -5.81 -11.24
C GLU A 184 8.42 -6.47 -12.09
N VAL A 185 7.19 -5.97 -12.04
CA VAL A 185 6.08 -6.45 -12.87
C VAL A 185 6.46 -6.42 -14.35
N VAL A 186 6.97 -5.28 -14.85
CA VAL A 186 7.36 -5.12 -16.26
C VAL A 186 8.48 -6.10 -16.64
N ARG A 187 9.48 -6.25 -15.78
CA ARG A 187 10.62 -7.17 -16.01
C ARG A 187 10.16 -8.62 -16.09
N ASN A 188 9.37 -9.08 -15.12
CA ASN A 188 8.89 -10.45 -15.05
C ASN A 188 7.91 -10.75 -16.19
N MET A 189 6.97 -9.84 -16.48
CA MET A 189 6.04 -9.96 -17.59
C MET A 189 6.77 -10.08 -18.94
N ARG A 190 7.74 -9.20 -19.21
CA ARG A 190 8.55 -9.24 -20.43
C ARG A 190 9.32 -10.55 -20.55
N HIS A 191 9.92 -11.02 -19.45
CA HIS A 191 10.63 -12.29 -19.42
C HIS A 191 9.71 -13.45 -19.78
N ARG A 192 8.57 -13.58 -19.11
CA ARG A 192 7.60 -14.67 -19.35
C ARG A 192 7.00 -14.65 -20.76
N VAL A 193 6.64 -13.48 -21.28
CA VAL A 193 6.14 -13.35 -22.65
C VAL A 193 7.21 -13.75 -23.67
N HIS A 194 8.47 -13.36 -23.48
CA HIS A 194 9.56 -13.81 -24.37
C HIS A 194 9.79 -15.32 -24.31
N GLU A 195 9.69 -15.93 -23.13
CA GLU A 195 9.77 -17.39 -22.99
C GLU A 195 8.62 -18.09 -23.71
N TYR A 196 7.41 -17.52 -23.66
CA TYR A 196 6.23 -18.05 -24.33
C TYR A 196 6.36 -17.98 -25.86
N VAL A 197 6.69 -16.81 -26.41
CA VAL A 197 6.76 -16.56 -27.87
C VAL A 197 7.88 -17.33 -28.56
N ARG A 198 9.04 -17.51 -27.91
CA ARG A 198 10.15 -18.28 -28.51
C ARG A 198 9.85 -19.78 -28.64
N CYS A 199 8.80 -20.26 -27.99
CA CYS A 199 8.46 -21.69 -27.90
C CYS A 199 7.10 -22.03 -28.53
N SER A 200 6.38 -21.05 -29.07
CA SER A 200 5.17 -21.22 -29.91
C SER A 200 5.54 -21.23 -31.39
#